data_AF-A0A7M5VGG1-F1
#
_entry.id   AF-A0A7M5VGG1-F1
#
_cell.length_a   1.000
_cell.length_b   1.000
_cell.length_c   1.000
_cell.angle_alpha   90.00
_cell.angle_beta   90.00
_cell.angle_gamma   90.00
#
_symmetry.space_group_name_H-M   'P 1'
#
loop_
_entity.id
_entity.type
_entity.pdbx_description
1 polymer ?
#
loop_
_entity_poly.entity_id
_entity_poly.type
_entity_poly.pdbx_seq_one_letter_code
_entity_poly.pdbx_strand_id
1 'polypeptide(L)'
;MLFTNGCILLISLGCLLTLTKANDNVRQKRTVDLTEAMLSASIRSGTSLSGTTVGDLKQSSYRVAVSGSVENYSKWALLFKGCEIAAGQMNLPLRSVAAGQREGFASHKTAHAAKGSFVKCMLLVGDKLVHFMYSAPYSFDFHANYLAVGICNKDMQSDTHGYPCRDLTAKIMYYYTPSFVSIRQFYRNIHTVKYCDEDLCISGVMGTSHQPEINLKVMPQKYEDLYNEVKDDSVKDHWGKDEYEKFVNS
;
A
#
# COMPACT_ATOMS: atom_id res chain seq x y z
N MET A 1 -27.81 77.79 24.43
CA MET A 1 -28.98 77.10 23.87
C MET A 1 -28.51 76.42 22.59
N LEU A 2 -28.00 75.19 22.67
CA LEU A 2 -28.73 73.90 22.51
C LEU A 2 -29.43 73.78 21.14
N PHE A 3 -28.82 73.02 20.21
CA PHE A 3 -29.42 72.13 19.19
C PHE A 3 -28.26 71.36 18.50
N THR A 4 -27.78 70.25 19.09
CA THR A 4 -28.04 68.84 18.72
C THR A 4 -27.69 68.44 17.28
N ASN A 5 -26.48 67.89 17.12
CA ASN A 5 -26.00 67.13 15.96
C ASN A 5 -26.69 65.76 15.89
N GLY A 6 -27.29 65.44 14.75
CA GLY A 6 -27.72 64.10 14.39
C GLY A 6 -26.85 63.57 13.24
N CYS A 7 -26.12 62.49 13.48
CA CYS A 7 -25.48 61.71 12.43
C CYS A 7 -25.66 60.23 12.77
N ILE A 8 -26.61 59.58 12.10
CA ILE A 8 -26.88 58.14 12.18
C ILE A 8 -26.05 57.49 11.07
N LEU A 9 -25.00 56.76 11.44
CA LEU A 9 -24.24 55.92 10.52
C LEU A 9 -24.63 54.45 10.76
N LEU A 10 -25.41 53.90 9.83
CA LEU A 10 -25.74 52.48 9.75
C LEU A 10 -24.55 51.71 9.16
N ILE A 11 -23.91 50.87 9.96
CA ILE A 11 -22.96 49.85 9.49
C ILE A 11 -23.66 48.49 9.62
N SER A 12 -24.18 48.00 8.51
CA SER A 12 -24.58 46.60 8.37
C SER A 12 -24.08 46.11 7.01
N LEU A 13 -23.20 45.11 7.00
CA LEU A 13 -23.20 43.97 6.08
C LEU A 13 -21.81 43.29 6.09
N GLY A 14 -21.83 41.95 6.16
CA GLY A 14 -20.75 41.16 5.57
C GLY A 14 -20.00 40.22 6.50
N CYS A 15 -20.69 39.36 7.25
CA CYS A 15 -20.08 38.11 7.72
C CYS A 15 -20.89 36.95 7.11
N LEU A 16 -20.62 36.65 5.85
CA LEU A 16 -21.27 35.58 5.10
C LEU A 16 -20.23 34.47 4.82
N LEU A 17 -20.44 33.33 5.48
CA LEU A 17 -20.10 31.97 5.04
C LEU A 17 -18.62 31.58 4.93
N THR A 18 -18.10 30.98 6.01
CA THR A 18 -16.97 30.04 5.98
C THR A 18 -17.31 28.75 6.75
N LEU A 19 -18.36 28.02 6.34
CA LEU A 19 -18.78 26.78 7.03
C LEU A 19 -18.95 25.52 6.16
N THR A 20 -18.53 25.52 4.89
CA THR A 20 -18.76 24.35 4.00
C THR A 20 -17.61 23.36 3.88
N LYS A 21 -16.36 23.69 4.25
CA LYS A 21 -15.20 22.80 3.98
C LYS A 21 -15.09 21.54 4.85
N ALA A 22 -15.76 21.47 6.00
CA ALA A 22 -15.58 20.34 6.92
C ALA A 22 -16.37 19.08 6.51
N ASN A 23 -17.50 19.23 5.81
CA ASN A 23 -18.40 18.10 5.50
C ASN A 23 -17.93 17.26 4.30
N ASP A 24 -17.26 17.86 3.32
CA ASP A 24 -16.84 17.16 2.11
C ASP A 24 -15.74 16.13 2.38
N ASN A 25 -14.82 16.43 3.30
CA ASN A 25 -13.73 15.51 3.67
C ASN A 25 -14.23 14.21 4.33
N VAL A 26 -15.27 14.30 5.16
CA VAL A 26 -15.84 13.13 5.85
C VAL A 26 -16.57 12.21 4.86
N ARG A 27 -17.32 12.80 3.92
CA ARG A 27 -18.02 12.05 2.88
C ARG A 27 -17.05 11.35 1.94
N GLN A 28 -16.01 12.06 1.48
CA GLN A 28 -14.99 11.51 0.60
C GLN A 28 -14.25 10.33 1.24
N LYS A 29 -13.85 10.44 2.51
CA LYS A 29 -13.17 9.35 3.22
C LYS A 29 -14.04 8.09 3.33
N ARG A 30 -15.32 8.24 3.69
CA ARG A 30 -16.26 7.10 3.76
C ARG A 30 -16.46 6.41 2.42
N THR A 31 -16.50 7.18 1.33
CA THR A 31 -16.62 6.62 -0.01
C THR A 31 -15.39 5.78 -0.37
N VAL A 32 -14.18 6.28 -0.10
CA VAL A 32 -12.91 5.57 -0.41
C VAL A 32 -12.76 4.28 0.39
N ASP A 33 -13.05 4.31 1.70
CA ASP A 33 -12.94 3.12 2.56
C ASP A 33 -13.92 2.01 2.11
N LEU A 34 -15.11 2.39 1.64
CA LEU A 34 -16.09 1.45 1.08
C LEU A 34 -15.62 0.87 -0.25
N THR A 35 -15.03 1.69 -1.14
CA THR A 35 -14.43 1.24 -2.42
C THR A 35 -13.47 0.09 -2.24
N GLU A 36 -12.56 0.29 -1.30
CA GLU A 36 -11.43 -0.61 -1.12
C GLU A 36 -11.89 -1.96 -0.58
N ALA A 37 -12.87 -1.97 0.32
CA ALA A 37 -13.47 -3.19 0.86
C ALA A 37 -14.22 -3.98 -0.23
N MET A 38 -14.98 -3.30 -1.09
CA MET A 38 -15.74 -3.93 -2.18
C MET A 38 -14.80 -4.57 -3.22
N LEU A 39 -13.79 -3.82 -3.68
CA LEU A 39 -12.78 -4.35 -4.57
C LEU A 39 -12.09 -5.58 -3.95
N SER A 40 -11.74 -5.51 -2.66
CA SER A 40 -11.08 -6.63 -1.97
C SER A 40 -11.94 -7.89 -1.89
N ALA A 41 -13.27 -7.78 -1.89
CA ALA A 41 -14.18 -8.92 -1.82
C ALA A 41 -14.20 -9.75 -3.11
N SER A 42 -13.88 -9.14 -4.25
CA SER A 42 -13.79 -9.83 -5.55
C SER A 42 -12.49 -10.62 -5.74
N ILE A 43 -11.49 -10.39 -4.87
CA ILE A 43 -10.21 -11.09 -4.94
C ILE A 43 -10.30 -12.47 -4.28
N ARG A 44 -9.96 -13.50 -5.06
CA ARG A 44 -9.98 -14.89 -4.60
C ARG A 44 -8.70 -15.24 -3.84
N SER A 45 -8.81 -16.12 -2.84
CA SER A 45 -7.63 -16.68 -2.18
C SER A 45 -6.87 -17.60 -3.13
N GLY A 46 -5.56 -17.38 -3.21
CA GLY A 46 -4.62 -18.26 -3.91
C GLY A 46 -4.26 -19.49 -3.09
N THR A 47 -3.22 -20.20 -3.54
CA THR A 47 -2.82 -21.49 -2.94
C THR A 47 -2.33 -21.33 -1.51
N SER A 48 -1.53 -20.31 -1.23
CA SER A 48 -0.96 -20.14 0.10
C SER A 48 -1.98 -19.74 1.17
N LEU A 49 -3.18 -19.32 0.76
CA LEU A 49 -4.29 -18.90 1.62
C LEU A 49 -5.45 -19.90 1.60
N SER A 50 -5.27 -21.06 0.98
CA SER A 50 -6.31 -22.09 0.94
C SER A 50 -6.55 -22.66 2.34
N GLY A 51 -7.74 -22.40 2.89
CA GLY A 51 -8.14 -22.89 4.22
C GLY A 51 -7.44 -22.19 5.40
N THR A 52 -6.80 -21.05 5.18
CA THR A 52 -6.08 -20.30 6.23
C THR A 52 -6.25 -18.79 6.04
N THR A 53 -5.97 -18.00 7.07
CA THR A 53 -5.89 -16.53 6.95
C THR A 53 -4.44 -16.05 6.81
N VAL A 54 -4.24 -14.79 6.43
CA VAL A 54 -2.91 -14.15 6.39
C VAL A 54 -2.25 -14.19 7.76
N GLY A 55 -3.00 -13.85 8.82
CA GLY A 55 -2.50 -13.85 10.19
C GLY A 55 -2.05 -15.22 10.68
N ASP A 56 -2.69 -16.29 10.22
CA ASP A 56 -2.33 -17.67 10.59
C ASP A 56 -1.02 -18.16 9.94
N LEU A 57 -0.52 -17.46 8.91
CA LEU A 57 0.75 -17.80 8.26
C LEU A 57 1.97 -17.52 9.16
N LYS A 58 1.82 -16.66 10.17
CA LYS A 58 2.93 -16.24 11.04
C LYS A 58 3.27 -17.30 12.08
N GLN A 59 4.55 -17.47 12.36
CA GLN A 59 5.00 -18.28 13.50
C GLN A 59 4.89 -17.47 14.79
N SER A 60 3.72 -17.54 15.44
CA SER A 60 3.37 -16.74 16.63
C SER A 60 4.27 -16.93 17.84
N SER A 61 5.07 -18.02 17.88
CA SER A 61 6.08 -18.27 18.91
C SER A 61 7.26 -17.30 18.85
N TYR A 62 7.47 -16.61 17.73
CA TYR A 62 8.51 -15.60 17.61
C TYR A 62 8.02 -14.22 18.04
N ARG A 63 8.84 -13.52 18.83
CA ARG A 63 8.59 -12.12 19.20
C ARG A 63 8.39 -11.23 17.98
N VAL A 64 9.16 -11.45 16.92
CA VAL A 64 9.00 -10.77 15.63
C VAL A 64 8.59 -11.79 14.58
N ALA A 65 7.35 -11.67 14.10
CA ALA A 65 6.78 -12.55 13.09
C ALA A 65 5.89 -11.72 12.15
N VAL A 66 6.28 -11.62 10.89
CA VAL A 66 5.55 -10.86 9.87
C VAL A 66 4.74 -11.83 9.04
N SER A 67 3.49 -11.47 8.76
CA SER A 67 2.70 -12.10 7.71
C SER A 67 2.20 -11.04 6.76
N GLY A 68 1.87 -11.43 5.54
CA GLY A 68 1.24 -10.50 4.64
C GLY A 68 0.68 -11.17 3.41
N SER A 69 0.06 -10.36 2.57
CA SER A 69 -0.46 -10.79 1.28
C SER A 69 -0.25 -9.77 0.19
N VAL A 70 -0.19 -10.27 -1.05
CA VAL A 70 -0.20 -9.47 -2.27
C VAL A 70 -1.46 -9.80 -3.04
N GLU A 71 -2.25 -8.78 -3.32
CA GLU A 71 -3.47 -8.84 -4.11
C GLU A 71 -3.23 -8.33 -5.52
N ASN A 72 -3.67 -9.08 -6.51
CA ASN A 72 -3.52 -8.71 -7.90
C ASN A 72 -4.88 -8.42 -8.55
N TYR A 73 -5.17 -7.13 -8.71
CA TYR A 73 -6.40 -6.66 -9.34
C TYR A 73 -6.29 -6.57 -10.86
N SER A 74 -5.07 -6.69 -11.40
CA SER A 74 -4.84 -6.62 -12.85
C SER A 74 -5.25 -7.91 -13.55
N LYS A 75 -5.48 -7.83 -14.85
CA LYS A 75 -5.71 -8.99 -15.72
C LYS A 75 -4.45 -9.83 -15.99
N TRP A 76 -3.28 -9.37 -15.58
CA TRP A 76 -2.00 -10.05 -15.80
C TRP A 76 -1.54 -10.78 -14.54
N ALA A 77 -0.82 -11.88 -14.68
CA ALA A 77 -0.21 -12.54 -13.53
C ALA A 77 1.03 -11.76 -13.04
N LEU A 78 1.21 -11.67 -11.71
CA LEU A 78 2.43 -11.19 -11.08
C LEU A 78 3.39 -12.37 -10.92
N LEU A 79 4.40 -12.46 -11.77
CA LEU A 79 5.35 -13.56 -11.78
C LEU A 79 6.43 -13.37 -10.72
N PHE A 80 6.51 -14.28 -9.75
CA PHE A 80 7.52 -14.20 -8.71
C PHE A 80 8.95 -14.34 -9.24
N LYS A 81 9.83 -13.44 -8.81
CA LYS A 81 11.26 -13.44 -9.20
C LYS A 81 12.21 -13.72 -8.05
N GLY A 82 11.77 -13.57 -6.81
CA GLY A 82 12.58 -13.86 -5.63
C GLY A 82 12.35 -12.89 -4.49
N CYS A 83 12.86 -13.26 -3.32
CA CYS A 83 13.00 -12.36 -2.19
C CYS A 83 14.46 -12.36 -1.69
N GLU A 84 14.95 -11.19 -1.31
CA GLU A 84 16.17 -11.00 -0.54
C GLU A 84 15.82 -10.95 0.96
N ILE A 85 16.43 -11.81 1.75
CA ILE A 85 16.27 -11.85 3.20
C ILE A 85 17.46 -11.14 3.84
N ALA A 86 17.35 -9.83 4.07
CA ALA A 86 18.41 -9.03 4.68
C ALA A 86 18.55 -9.31 6.19
N ALA A 87 17.47 -9.70 6.86
CA ALA A 87 17.49 -10.22 8.23
C ALA A 87 16.27 -11.14 8.49
N GLY A 88 16.43 -12.08 9.42
CA GLY A 88 15.37 -13.05 9.74
C GLY A 88 15.37 -14.25 8.80
N GLN A 89 14.21 -14.89 8.66
CA GLN A 89 13.97 -16.07 7.82
C GLN A 89 12.53 -16.03 7.29
N MET A 90 12.31 -16.48 6.05
CA MET A 90 10.96 -16.69 5.52
C MET A 90 10.50 -18.12 5.81
N ASN A 91 9.40 -18.28 6.54
CA ASN A 91 8.78 -19.59 6.74
C ASN A 91 7.79 -19.95 5.62
N LEU A 92 7.24 -18.94 4.94
CA LEU A 92 6.41 -19.13 3.75
C LEU A 92 6.80 -18.10 2.69
N PRO A 93 7.59 -18.50 1.66
CA PRO A 93 7.99 -17.59 0.59
C PRO A 93 6.77 -17.18 -0.25
N LEU A 94 6.80 -15.95 -0.75
CA LEU A 94 5.81 -15.47 -1.72
C LEU A 94 5.91 -16.30 -3.01
N ARG A 95 4.77 -16.45 -3.70
CA ARG A 95 4.64 -17.12 -4.99
C ARG A 95 4.12 -16.15 -6.04
N SER A 96 4.08 -16.60 -7.29
CA SER A 96 3.40 -15.84 -8.34
C SER A 96 1.92 -15.68 -8.00
N VAL A 97 1.37 -14.49 -8.26
CA VAL A 97 -0.03 -14.17 -7.95
C VAL A 97 -0.81 -14.10 -9.25
N ALA A 98 -1.78 -14.99 -9.46
CA ALA A 98 -2.60 -14.95 -10.66
C ALA A 98 -3.48 -13.69 -10.69
N ALA A 99 -4.05 -13.36 -11.86
CA ALA A 99 -5.02 -12.29 -11.99
C ALA A 99 -6.25 -12.56 -11.10
N GLY A 100 -6.73 -11.53 -10.38
CA GLY A 100 -7.87 -11.65 -9.47
C GLY A 100 -7.61 -12.48 -8.22
N GLN A 101 -6.35 -12.78 -7.88
CA GLN A 101 -6.00 -13.60 -6.73
C GLN A 101 -5.17 -12.85 -5.68
N ARG A 102 -5.13 -13.43 -4.48
CA ARG A 102 -4.30 -13.02 -3.35
C ARG A 102 -3.41 -14.18 -2.91
N GLU A 103 -2.11 -13.96 -2.86
CA GLU A 103 -1.16 -14.90 -2.25
C GLU A 103 -0.57 -14.28 -1.00
N GLY A 104 -0.28 -15.14 -0.03
CA GLY A 104 0.28 -14.83 1.27
C GLY A 104 1.77 -15.14 1.36
N PHE A 105 2.43 -14.53 2.32
CA PHE A 105 3.82 -14.78 2.70
C PHE A 105 3.99 -14.61 4.20
N ALA A 106 5.04 -15.20 4.76
CA ALA A 106 5.40 -15.02 6.15
C ALA A 106 6.90 -15.14 6.39
N SER A 107 7.36 -14.40 7.41
CA SER A 107 8.73 -14.43 7.89
C SER A 107 8.78 -14.19 9.40
N HIS A 108 9.94 -14.47 9.99
CA HIS A 108 10.19 -14.19 11.40
C HIS A 108 11.65 -13.85 11.64
N LYS A 109 11.96 -13.35 12.83
CA LYS A 109 13.34 -13.18 13.26
C LYS A 109 14.09 -14.51 13.34
N THR A 110 15.41 -14.46 13.19
CA THR A 110 16.28 -15.59 13.53
C THR A 110 16.08 -16.00 15.00
N ALA A 111 15.97 -17.31 15.25
CA ALA A 111 15.87 -17.85 16.61
C ALA A 111 17.04 -17.39 17.49
N HIS A 112 16.76 -17.12 18.77
CA HIS A 112 17.75 -16.72 19.79
C HIS A 112 18.61 -15.47 19.49
N ALA A 113 18.33 -14.72 18.42
CA ALA A 113 19.05 -13.48 18.08
C ALA A 113 18.20 -12.24 18.40
N ALA A 114 18.81 -11.13 18.83
CA ALA A 114 18.14 -9.83 18.99
C ALA A 114 18.00 -9.08 17.64
N LYS A 115 17.53 -9.79 16.61
CA LYS A 115 17.31 -9.27 15.25
C LYS A 115 15.82 -9.27 14.91
N GLY A 116 15.44 -8.40 13.97
CA GLY A 116 14.09 -8.33 13.40
C GLY A 116 13.89 -9.24 12.19
N SER A 117 12.89 -8.94 11.38
CA SER A 117 12.70 -9.48 10.03
C SER A 117 12.80 -8.35 9.01
N PHE A 118 13.60 -8.53 7.96
CA PHE A 118 13.85 -7.53 6.93
C PHE A 118 13.97 -8.22 5.58
N VAL A 119 12.96 -8.04 4.73
CA VAL A 119 12.82 -8.77 3.47
C VAL A 119 12.41 -7.81 2.35
N LYS A 120 12.99 -7.99 1.17
CA LYS A 120 12.54 -7.39 -0.09
C LYS A 120 12.10 -8.49 -1.04
N CYS A 121 10.99 -8.31 -1.72
CA CYS A 121 10.51 -9.24 -2.75
C CYS A 121 10.31 -8.52 -4.08
N MET A 122 10.31 -9.31 -5.16
CA MET A 122 10.21 -8.82 -6.53
C MET A 122 9.26 -9.68 -7.36
N LEU A 123 8.36 -9.01 -8.06
CA LEU A 123 7.38 -9.59 -8.98
C LEU A 123 7.58 -8.96 -10.36
N LEU A 124 7.35 -9.71 -11.43
CA LEU A 124 7.34 -9.23 -12.82
C LEU A 124 5.92 -9.23 -13.35
N VAL A 125 5.51 -8.14 -13.99
CA VAL A 125 4.23 -8.02 -14.69
C VAL A 125 4.46 -7.27 -16.01
N GLY A 126 4.22 -7.95 -17.12
CA GLY A 126 4.64 -7.45 -18.44
C GLY A 126 6.15 -7.17 -18.49
N ASP A 127 6.51 -5.91 -18.73
CA ASP A 127 7.88 -5.39 -18.72
C ASP A 127 8.24 -4.60 -17.45
N LYS A 128 7.33 -4.54 -16.46
CA LYS A 128 7.53 -3.85 -15.19
C LYS A 128 7.95 -4.82 -14.08
N LEU A 129 8.85 -4.37 -13.22
CA LEU A 129 9.15 -5.02 -11.93
C LEU A 129 8.43 -4.28 -10.82
N VAL A 130 7.67 -5.04 -10.04
CA VAL A 130 7.00 -4.58 -8.82
C VAL A 130 7.83 -5.03 -7.63
N HIS A 131 8.24 -4.07 -6.81
CA HIS A 131 9.07 -4.26 -5.64
C HIS A 131 8.28 -3.95 -4.38
N PHE A 132 8.48 -4.74 -3.34
CA PHE A 132 8.14 -4.31 -1.99
C PHE A 132 9.21 -4.77 -1.01
N MET A 133 9.36 -4.01 0.06
CA MET A 133 10.29 -4.28 1.14
C MET A 133 9.60 -3.98 2.46
N TYR A 134 9.81 -4.81 3.47
CA TYR A 134 9.45 -4.47 4.83
C TYR A 134 10.60 -4.71 5.81
N SER A 135 10.60 -3.91 6.87
CA SER A 135 11.49 -4.06 8.02
C SER A 135 10.67 -4.01 9.30
N ALA A 136 10.71 -5.08 10.08
CA ALA A 136 10.10 -5.21 11.40
C ALA A 136 11.21 -5.45 12.44
N PRO A 137 11.65 -4.42 13.19
CA PRO A 137 12.78 -4.53 14.11
C PRO A 137 12.44 -5.34 15.38
N TYR A 138 13.48 -5.75 16.09
CA TYR A 138 13.35 -6.47 17.37
C TYR A 138 12.92 -5.58 18.54
N SER A 139 13.40 -4.34 18.56
CA SER A 139 13.07 -3.33 19.57
C SER A 139 12.48 -2.10 18.89
N PHE A 140 11.47 -1.51 19.53
CA PHE A 140 10.87 -0.24 19.14
C PHE A 140 11.39 0.97 19.94
N ASP A 141 12.39 0.78 20.80
CA ASP A 141 12.97 1.89 21.58
C ASP A 141 13.61 2.95 20.66
N PHE A 142 14.21 2.50 19.55
CA PHE A 142 14.90 3.35 18.57
C PHE A 142 14.53 3.03 17.12
N HIS A 143 13.57 2.14 16.89
CA HIS A 143 13.18 1.70 15.55
C HIS A 143 11.67 1.59 15.42
N ALA A 144 11.20 1.51 14.19
CA ALA A 144 9.80 1.29 13.86
C ALA A 144 9.69 0.32 12.70
N ASN A 145 8.46 -0.13 12.42
CA ASN A 145 8.20 -0.87 11.20
C ASN A 145 8.32 0.07 9.99
N TYR A 146 8.82 -0.45 8.87
CA TYR A 146 8.86 0.27 7.60
C TYR A 146 8.34 -0.63 6.49
N LEU A 147 7.55 -0.06 5.57
CA LEU A 147 7.13 -0.70 4.33
C LEU A 147 7.49 0.24 3.18
N ALA A 148 8.18 -0.30 2.18
CA ALA A 148 8.43 0.36 0.91
C ALA A 148 7.82 -0.42 -0.24
N VAL A 149 7.36 0.29 -1.26
CA VAL A 149 6.80 -0.26 -2.50
C VAL A 149 7.35 0.53 -3.69
N GLY A 150 7.48 -0.10 -4.84
CA GLY A 150 7.97 0.58 -6.04
C GLY A 150 7.69 -0.20 -7.32
N ILE A 151 7.70 0.52 -8.45
CA ILE A 151 7.45 -0.03 -9.79
C ILE A 151 8.48 0.58 -10.73
N CYS A 152 9.17 -0.24 -11.52
CA CYS A 152 10.10 0.26 -12.54
C CYS A 152 10.16 -0.64 -13.76
N ASN A 153 10.57 -0.09 -14.90
CA ASN A 153 10.81 -0.89 -16.11
C ASN A 153 11.96 -1.88 -15.85
N LYS A 154 11.77 -3.16 -16.23
CA LYS A 154 12.77 -4.21 -15.99
C LYS A 154 14.11 -3.95 -16.67
N ASP A 155 14.10 -3.14 -17.74
CA ASP A 155 15.25 -2.78 -18.57
C ASP A 155 15.82 -1.40 -18.20
N MET A 156 15.32 -0.78 -17.12
CA MET A 156 15.84 0.47 -16.59
C MET A 156 17.27 0.29 -16.05
N GLN A 157 18.23 0.91 -16.72
CA GLN A 157 19.66 0.78 -16.42
C GLN A 157 20.08 1.51 -15.14
N SER A 158 19.46 2.64 -14.82
CA SER A 158 19.69 3.34 -13.56
C SER A 158 18.60 4.35 -13.24
N ASP A 159 18.35 4.59 -11.95
CA ASP A 159 17.67 5.81 -11.48
C ASP A 159 18.64 7.00 -11.38
N THR A 160 18.15 8.10 -10.82
CA THR A 160 18.93 9.30 -10.50
C THR A 160 20.12 9.05 -9.57
N HIS A 161 20.13 7.93 -8.85
CA HIS A 161 21.21 7.54 -7.93
C HIS A 161 22.08 6.41 -8.48
N GLY A 162 21.91 6.03 -9.74
CA GLY A 162 22.74 5.02 -10.40
C GLY A 162 22.30 3.57 -10.16
N TYR A 163 21.11 3.33 -9.57
CA TYR A 163 20.68 1.96 -9.25
C TYR A 163 19.79 1.39 -10.36
N PRO A 164 20.19 0.29 -11.03
CA PRO A 164 19.30 -0.42 -11.94
C PRO A 164 18.12 -1.02 -11.17
N CYS A 165 16.95 -1.04 -11.82
CA CYS A 165 15.70 -1.57 -11.26
C CYS A 165 15.87 -3.03 -10.77
N ARG A 166 16.63 -3.84 -11.51
CA ARG A 166 16.89 -5.25 -11.21
C ARG A 166 17.75 -5.49 -9.96
N ASP A 167 18.69 -4.59 -9.67
CA ASP A 167 19.69 -4.81 -8.61
C ASP A 167 19.32 -4.13 -7.29
N LEU A 168 18.06 -3.72 -7.16
CA LEU A 168 17.54 -3.17 -5.91
C LEU A 168 17.61 -4.20 -4.79
N THR A 169 18.36 -3.81 -3.76
CA THR A 169 18.41 -4.53 -2.50
C THR A 169 17.43 -3.95 -1.47
N ALA A 170 17.15 -4.72 -0.43
CA ALA A 170 16.35 -4.27 0.71
C ALA A 170 16.96 -3.03 1.36
N LYS A 171 18.30 -2.97 1.47
CA LYS A 171 19.03 -1.82 2.00
C LYS A 171 18.89 -0.59 1.10
N ILE A 172 18.93 -0.75 -0.22
CA ILE A 172 18.76 0.37 -1.16
C ILE A 172 17.37 0.99 -1.02
N MET A 173 16.32 0.16 -1.00
CA MET A 173 14.94 0.63 -0.78
C MET A 173 14.75 1.30 0.59
N TYR A 174 15.50 0.89 1.61
CA TYR A 174 15.38 1.43 2.97
C TYR A 174 16.13 2.75 3.17
N TYR A 175 17.39 2.85 2.74
CA TYR A 175 18.27 3.98 3.05
C TYR A 175 18.30 5.06 1.97
N TYR A 176 18.15 4.68 0.70
CA TYR A 176 18.35 5.60 -0.43
C TYR A 176 17.07 5.98 -1.14
N THR A 177 16.01 5.17 -1.05
CA THR A 177 14.69 5.42 -1.64
C THR A 177 14.77 5.94 -3.09
N PRO A 178 15.05 5.07 -4.06
CA PRO A 178 15.04 5.42 -5.49
C PRO A 178 13.79 6.19 -5.89
N SER A 179 13.85 6.99 -6.95
CA SER A 179 12.73 7.85 -7.39
C SER A 179 11.44 7.07 -7.72
N PHE A 180 11.57 5.77 -8.00
CA PHE A 180 10.47 4.88 -8.28
C PHE A 180 10.00 4.03 -7.08
N VAL A 181 10.47 4.38 -5.88
CA VAL A 181 10.13 3.74 -4.60
C VAL A 181 9.50 4.76 -3.67
N SER A 182 8.44 4.35 -2.96
CA SER A 182 7.87 5.07 -1.83
C SER A 182 8.03 4.24 -0.57
N ILE A 183 8.47 4.87 0.52
CA ILE A 183 8.66 4.23 1.83
C ILE A 183 7.86 4.96 2.90
N ARG A 184 7.33 4.22 3.86
CA ARG A 184 6.63 4.78 5.02
C ARG A 184 6.96 4.05 6.30
N GLN A 185 7.01 4.83 7.39
CA GLN A 185 7.18 4.35 8.75
C GLN A 185 5.81 4.03 9.38
N PHE A 186 5.75 2.93 10.13
CA PHE A 186 4.58 2.43 10.85
C PHE A 186 4.93 2.25 12.33
N TYR A 187 4.65 3.28 13.13
CA TYR A 187 4.94 3.27 14.57
C TYR A 187 3.68 3.50 15.41
N ARG A 188 2.97 4.61 15.18
CA ARG A 188 1.72 4.94 15.91
C ARG A 188 0.49 4.94 15.01
N ASN A 189 0.68 5.26 13.74
CA ASN A 189 -0.38 5.38 12.77
C ASN A 189 -0.16 4.36 11.65
N ILE A 190 -1.26 3.79 11.17
CA ILE A 190 -1.28 2.98 9.96
C ILE A 190 -1.69 3.92 8.83
N HIS A 191 -0.77 4.15 7.91
CA HIS A 191 -1.03 4.95 6.72
C HIS A 191 -0.57 4.19 5.49
N THR A 192 -1.35 4.29 4.42
CA THR A 192 -0.99 3.67 3.15
C THR A 192 0.32 4.25 2.61
N VAL A 193 1.22 3.37 2.18
CA VAL A 193 2.31 3.70 1.27
C VAL A 193 1.85 3.34 -0.14
N LYS A 194 2.12 4.21 -1.12
CA LYS A 194 1.64 4.03 -2.49
C LYS A 194 2.67 4.56 -3.46
N TYR A 195 2.84 3.86 -4.57
CA TYR A 195 3.62 4.29 -5.72
C TYR A 195 2.86 3.92 -6.99
N CYS A 196 2.86 4.80 -7.99
CA CYS A 196 2.18 4.64 -9.27
C CYS A 196 3.12 5.05 -10.40
N ASP A 197 3.11 4.31 -11.51
CA ASP A 197 3.76 4.72 -12.76
C ASP A 197 2.72 5.20 -13.79
N GLU A 198 2.76 4.78 -15.04
CA GLU A 198 1.75 5.11 -16.06
C GLU A 198 0.69 4.01 -16.24
N ASP A 199 0.99 2.78 -15.83
CA ASP A 199 0.17 1.59 -16.12
C ASP A 199 -0.33 0.93 -14.83
N LEU A 200 0.43 1.03 -13.74
CA LEU A 200 0.21 0.30 -12.52
C LEU A 200 0.36 1.21 -11.29
N CYS A 201 -0.29 0.79 -10.21
CA CYS A 201 -0.12 1.30 -8.87
C CYS A 201 0.10 0.12 -7.92
N ILE A 202 1.05 0.29 -7.00
CA ILE A 202 1.20 -0.57 -5.83
C ILE A 202 0.92 0.26 -4.59
N SER A 203 0.04 -0.25 -3.73
CA SER A 203 -0.19 0.32 -2.41
C SER A 203 -0.05 -0.73 -1.34
N GLY A 204 0.19 -0.30 -0.10
CA GLY A 204 0.14 -1.21 1.02
C GLY A 204 0.08 -0.54 2.38
N VAL A 205 -0.29 -1.36 3.35
CA VAL A 205 -0.31 -1.01 4.78
C VAL A 205 0.42 -2.08 5.58
N MET A 206 0.99 -1.69 6.71
CA MET A 206 1.69 -2.58 7.62
C MET A 206 1.22 -2.29 9.06
N GLY A 207 1.04 -3.34 9.86
CA GLY A 207 0.77 -3.19 11.30
C GLY A 207 1.94 -2.51 12.04
N THR A 208 1.68 -1.95 13.21
CA THR A 208 2.70 -1.26 14.03
C THR A 208 3.31 -2.12 15.13
N SER A 209 2.83 -3.37 15.31
CA SER A 209 3.32 -4.28 16.36
C SER A 209 4.59 -5.03 15.91
N HIS A 210 5.20 -5.78 16.83
CA HIS A 210 6.28 -6.71 16.48
C HIS A 210 5.79 -7.92 15.66
N GLN A 211 4.48 -8.13 15.58
CA GLN A 211 3.87 -9.15 14.72
C GLN A 211 2.95 -8.52 13.68
N PRO A 212 3.49 -7.70 12.76
CA PRO A 212 2.69 -6.92 11.85
C PRO A 212 2.11 -7.80 10.74
N GLU A 213 0.92 -7.43 10.30
CA GLU A 213 0.30 -7.95 9.07
C GLU A 213 0.47 -6.90 7.97
N ILE A 214 0.85 -7.35 6.78
CA ILE A 214 1.09 -6.50 5.61
C ILE A 214 0.04 -6.81 4.54
N ASN A 215 -0.65 -5.79 4.04
CA ASN A 215 -1.58 -5.95 2.92
C ASN A 215 -1.07 -5.10 1.76
N LEU A 216 -0.71 -5.76 0.65
CA LEU A 216 -0.23 -5.13 -0.59
C LEU A 216 -1.26 -5.31 -1.69
N LYS A 217 -1.46 -4.28 -2.49
CA LYS A 217 -2.41 -4.27 -3.62
C LYS A 217 -1.70 -3.78 -4.86
N VAL A 218 -1.78 -4.55 -5.94
CA VAL A 218 -1.30 -4.17 -7.27
C VAL A 218 -2.50 -3.97 -8.17
N MET A 219 -2.67 -2.74 -8.63
CA MET A 219 -3.84 -2.28 -9.39
C MET A 219 -3.40 -1.66 -10.71
N PRO A 220 -4.07 -1.95 -11.83
CA PRO A 220 -3.86 -1.20 -13.07
C PRO A 220 -4.45 0.20 -12.97
N GLN A 221 -3.85 1.18 -13.65
CA GLN A 221 -4.42 2.54 -13.66
C GLN A 221 -5.66 2.65 -14.54
N LYS A 222 -5.73 1.85 -15.60
CA LYS A 222 -6.86 1.84 -16.53
C LYS A 222 -7.90 0.82 -16.12
N TYR A 223 -9.16 1.21 -16.15
CA TYR A 223 -10.27 0.32 -15.80
C TYR A 223 -10.38 -0.91 -16.70
N GLU A 224 -10.04 -0.78 -17.99
CA GLU A 224 -9.99 -1.90 -18.95
C GLU A 224 -8.92 -2.97 -18.67
N ASP A 225 -7.97 -2.67 -17.79
CA ASP A 225 -6.89 -3.57 -17.42
C ASP A 225 -7.17 -4.35 -16.12
N LEU A 226 -8.31 -4.07 -15.47
CA LEU A 226 -8.82 -4.87 -14.36
C LEU A 226 -9.12 -6.31 -14.79
N TYR A 227 -8.94 -7.24 -13.86
CA TYR A 227 -9.43 -8.60 -14.03
C TYR A 227 -10.96 -8.60 -14.20
N ASN A 228 -11.49 -9.39 -15.13
CA ASN A 228 -12.91 -9.33 -15.51
C ASN A 228 -13.86 -9.53 -14.33
N GLU A 229 -13.60 -10.47 -13.42
CA GLU A 229 -14.49 -10.68 -12.27
C GLU A 229 -14.49 -9.49 -11.30
N VAL A 230 -13.30 -8.90 -11.05
CA VAL A 230 -13.16 -7.65 -10.27
C VAL A 230 -13.95 -6.52 -10.93
N LYS A 231 -13.85 -6.43 -12.26
CA LYS A 231 -14.56 -5.43 -13.05
C LYS A 231 -16.08 -5.64 -12.99
N ASP A 232 -16.56 -6.86 -13.16
CA ASP A 232 -17.99 -7.20 -13.11
C ASP A 232 -18.58 -6.88 -11.74
N ASP A 233 -17.85 -7.18 -10.67
CA ASP A 233 -18.29 -6.86 -9.30
C ASP A 233 -18.28 -5.35 -9.06
N SER A 234 -17.29 -4.61 -9.58
CA SER A 234 -17.27 -3.15 -9.51
C SER A 234 -18.52 -2.53 -10.15
N VAL A 235 -18.96 -3.02 -11.32
CA VAL A 235 -20.17 -2.52 -11.99
C VAL A 235 -21.43 -2.80 -11.18
N LYS A 236 -21.58 -4.00 -10.61
CA LYS A 236 -22.73 -4.34 -9.73
C LYS A 236 -22.84 -3.38 -8.55
N ASP A 237 -21.68 -2.93 -8.07
CA ASP A 237 -21.53 -2.03 -6.96
C ASP A 237 -21.56 -0.54 -7.35
N HIS A 238 -21.95 -0.23 -8.60
CA HIS A 238 -22.05 1.12 -9.18
C HIS A 238 -20.69 1.85 -9.29
N TRP A 239 -19.59 1.12 -9.45
CA TRP A 239 -18.27 1.66 -9.76
C TRP A 239 -18.03 1.61 -11.26
N GLY A 240 -18.25 2.75 -11.91
CA GLY A 240 -17.88 2.95 -13.29
C GLY A 240 -16.37 3.14 -13.45
N LYS A 241 -15.98 3.30 -14.71
CA LYS A 241 -14.61 3.59 -15.11
C LYS A 241 -14.06 4.82 -14.38
N ASP A 242 -14.82 5.91 -14.33
CA ASP A 242 -14.37 7.19 -13.80
C ASP A 242 -14.13 7.13 -12.27
N GLU A 243 -14.98 6.44 -11.52
CA GLU A 243 -14.81 6.27 -10.08
C GLU A 243 -13.57 5.45 -9.74
N TYR A 244 -13.34 4.36 -10.49
CA TYR A 244 -12.17 3.52 -10.31
C TYR A 244 -10.87 4.28 -10.61
N GLU A 245 -10.80 4.94 -11.78
CA GLU A 245 -9.59 5.65 -12.20
C GLU A 245 -9.30 6.83 -11.25
N LYS A 246 -10.33 7.49 -10.72
CA LYS A 246 -10.17 8.50 -9.67
C LYS A 246 -9.61 7.91 -8.37
N PHE A 247 -10.11 6.74 -7.94
CA PHE A 247 -9.63 6.06 -6.73
C PHE A 247 -8.17 5.63 -6.86
N VAL A 248 -7.80 5.02 -7.99
CA VAL A 248 -6.41 4.58 -8.22
C VAL A 248 -5.46 5.76 -8.34
N ASN A 249 -5.91 6.94 -8.73
CA ASN A 249 -5.08 8.14 -8.85
C ASN A 249 -5.06 9.06 -7.62
N SER A 250 -5.93 8.84 -6.62
CA SER A 250 -5.96 9.62 -5.36
C SER A 250 -4.91 9.19 -4.35
#